data_AF-M6ZXR3-F1
#
_entry.id   AF-M6ZXR3-F1
#
_cell.length_a   1.000
_cell.length_b   1.000
_cell.length_c   1.000
_cell.angle_alpha   90.00
_cell.angle_beta   90.00
_cell.angle_gamma   90.00
#
_symmetry.space_group_name_H-M   'P 1'
#
loop_
_entity.id
_entity.type
_entity.pdbx_description
1 polymer ?
#
loop_
_entity_poly.entity_id
_entity_poly.type
_entity_poly.pdbx_seq_one_letter_code
_entity_poly.pdbx_strand_id
1 'polypeptide(L)' 'MILVKFDSNGKKVWEKKHSQRLYMANKILKNDKGYIILSYTKKKPAQYIDALLIQTDWDGNISKEAFRKNFP' A
#
# COMPACT_ATOMS: atom_id res chain seq x y z
N MET A 1 3.40 6.96 1.88
CA MET A 1 3.80 5.54 1.84
C MET A 1 5.03 5.40 0.95
N ILE A 2 5.99 4.54 1.30
CA ILE A 2 7.12 4.19 0.44
C ILE A 2 6.99 2.70 0.12
N LEU A 3 7.04 2.35 -1.17
CA LEU A 3 7.23 0.97 -1.60
C LEU A 3 8.65 0.80 -2.14
N VAL A 4 9.25 -0.33 -1.83
CA VAL A 4 10.58 -0.70 -2.31
C VAL A 4 10.50 -2.12 -2.85
N LYS A 5 11.05 -2.33 -4.06
CA LYS A 5 11.21 -3.66 -4.64
C LYS A 5 12.69 -4.01 -4.69
N PHE A 6 12.98 -5.22 -4.25
CA PHE A 6 14.29 -5.84 -4.37
C PHE A 6 14.20 -7.02 -5.34
N ASP A 7 15.31 -7.36 -5.98
CA ASP A 7 15.46 -8.61 -6.71
C ASP A 7 15.77 -9.76 -5.74
N SER A 8 15.92 -10.98 -6.27
CA SER A 8 16.24 -12.17 -5.48
C SER A 8 17.60 -12.11 -4.78
N ASN A 9 18.48 -11.20 -5.20
CA ASN A 9 19.81 -11.01 -4.64
C ASN A 9 19.83 -9.86 -3.61
N GLY A 10 18.68 -9.26 -3.32
CA GLY A 10 18.56 -8.14 -2.39
C GLY A 10 18.97 -6.78 -2.99
N LYS A 11 19.19 -6.67 -4.30
CA LYS A 11 19.48 -5.38 -4.94
C LYS A 11 18.19 -4.61 -5.17
N LYS A 12 18.19 -3.31 -4.84
CA LYS A 12 17.03 -2.43 -5.07
C LYS A 12 16.75 -2.31 -6.56
N VAL A 13 15.56 -2.74 -6.97
CA VAL A 13 15.03 -2.60 -8.34
C VAL A 13 14.41 -1.22 -8.50
N TRP A 14 13.51 -0.83 -7.58
CA TRP A 14 12.90 0.49 -7.57
C TRP A 14 12.44 0.91 -6.18
N GLU A 15 12.18 2.21 -6.05
CA GLU A 15 11.56 2.85 -4.88
C GLU A 15 10.49 3.84 -5.36
N LYS A 16 9.28 3.74 -4.81
CA LYS A 16 8.15 4.61 -5.15
C LYS A 16 7.63 5.30 -3.90
N LYS A 17 7.48 6.62 -3.97
CA LYS A 17 6.92 7.45 -2.90
C LYS A 17 5.51 7.88 -3.29
N HIS A 18 4.55 7.57 -2.41
CA HIS A 18 3.15 7.91 -2.60
C HIS A 18 2.63 8.81 -1.48
N SER A 19 1.70 9.69 -1.83
CA SER A 19 1.11 10.69 -0.92
C SER A 19 0.17 10.09 0.13
N GLN A 20 -0.24 8.82 0.00
CA GLN A 20 -1.07 8.14 1.00
C GLN A 20 -0.39 8.14 2.36
N ARG A 21 -1.04 8.78 3.33
CA ARG A 21 -0.68 8.74 4.74
C ARG A 21 -1.24 7.46 5.34
N LEU A 22 -0.36 6.57 5.76
CA LEU A 22 -0.69 5.31 6.42
C LEU A 22 -0.04 5.33 7.80
N TYR A 23 -0.69 4.69 8.76
CA TYR A 23 -0.09 4.46 10.07
C TYR A 23 0.83 3.24 10.02
N MET A 24 0.37 2.15 9.39
CA MET A 24 1.14 0.93 9.24
C MET A 24 0.75 0.20 7.96
N ALA A 25 1.72 -0.47 7.32
CA ALA A 25 1.48 -1.49 6.30
C ALA A 25 1.71 -2.87 6.95
N ASN A 26 0.75 -3.77 6.80
CA ASN A 26 0.76 -5.06 7.49
C ASN A 26 1.14 -6.22 6.56
N LYS A 27 0.62 -6.22 5.32
CA LYS A 27 0.83 -7.32 4.38
C LYS A 27 0.81 -6.83 2.94
N ILE A 28 1.60 -7.49 2.10
CA ILE A 28 1.56 -7.34 0.65
C ILE A 28 1.11 -8.68 0.05
N LEU A 29 0.08 -8.64 -0.79
CA LEU A 29 -0.44 -9.74 -1.58
C LEU A 29 -0.27 -9.42 -3.06
N LYS A 30 -0.45 -10.41 -3.92
CA LYS A 30 -0.43 -10.28 -5.38
C LYS A 30 -1.76 -10.74 -5.96
N ASN A 31 -2.20 -10.10 -7.04
CA ASN A 31 -3.28 -10.57 -7.90
C ASN A 31 -2.91 -10.32 -9.37
N ASP A 32 -3.82 -10.59 -10.29
CA ASP A 32 -3.57 -10.47 -11.73
C ASP A 32 -3.20 -9.05 -12.19
N LYS A 33 -3.54 -8.03 -11.39
CA LYS A 33 -3.35 -6.61 -11.74
C LYS A 33 -2.15 -5.96 -11.03
N GLY A 34 -1.52 -6.63 -10.07
CA GLY A 34 -0.37 -6.12 -9.34
C GLY A 34 -0.37 -6.47 -7.85
N TYR A 35 0.04 -5.51 -7.02
CA TYR A 35 0.15 -5.72 -5.57
C TYR A 35 -1.09 -5.18 -4.84
N ILE A 36 -1.53 -5.90 -3.81
CA ILE A 36 -2.52 -5.42 -2.84
C ILE A 36 -1.80 -5.24 -1.50
N ILE A 37 -1.87 -4.04 -0.95
CA ILE A 37 -1.27 -3.68 0.33
C ILE A 37 -2.39 -3.56 1.36
N LEU A 38 -2.38 -4.45 2.35
CA LEU A 38 -3.19 -4.29 3.55
C LEU A 38 -2.50 -3.30 4.48
N SER A 39 -3.20 -2.22 4.78
CA SER A 39 -2.68 -1.11 5.56
C SER A 39 -3.74 -0.55 6.50
N TYR A 40 -3.30 0.29 7.42
CA TYR A 40 -4.15 0.91 8.41
C TYR A 40 -3.97 2.42 8.39
N THR A 41 -5.06 3.16 8.42
CA THR A 41 -5.04 4.60 8.74
C THR A 41 -5.48 4.84 10.16
N LYS A 42 -4.89 5.85 10.78
CA LYS A 42 -5.25 6.32 12.12
C LYS A 42 -5.86 7.71 11.99
N LYS A 43 -7.15 7.84 12.31
CA LYS A 43 -7.80 9.16 12.47
C LYS A 43 -7.48 9.73 13.86
N LYS A 44 -7.52 11.06 13.98
CA LYS A 44 -7.47 11.77 15.27
C LYS A 44 -8.89 12.21 15.64
N PRO A 45 -9.35 12.03 16.90
CA PRO A 45 -8.66 11.41 18.04
C PRO A 45 -8.50 9.89 17.86
N ALA A 46 -7.45 9.33 18.46
CA ALA A 46 -6.80 8.04 18.19
C ALA A 46 -7.61 6.77 18.51
N GLN A 47 -8.92 6.77 18.28
CA GLN A 47 -9.84 5.76 18.77
C GLN A 47 -10.18 4.69 17.72
N TYR A 48 -10.00 4.99 16.43
CA TYR A 48 -10.39 4.09 15.34
C TYR A 48 -9.23 3.87 14.37
N ILE A 49 -8.98 2.59 14.05
CA ILE A 49 -8.07 2.16 13.01
C ILE A 49 -8.94 1.71 11.82
N ASP A 50 -8.89 2.47 10.72
CA ASP A 50 -9.56 2.06 9.49
C ASP A 50 -8.62 1.13 8.70
N ALA A 51 -9.07 -0.09 8.40
CA ALA A 51 -8.37 -0.99 7.49
C ALA A 51 -8.58 -0.55 6.04
N LEU A 52 -7.49 -0.56 5.27
CA LEU A 52 -7.44 -0.12 3.88
C LEU A 52 -6.68 -1.13 3.03
N LEU A 53 -7.26 -1.48 1.89
CA LEU A 53 -6.56 -2.14 0.79
C LEU A 53 -6.14 -1.09 -0.23
N ILE A 54 -4.86 -1.11 -0.60
CA ILE A 54 -4.31 -0.24 -1.65
C ILE A 54 -3.78 -1.14 -2.76
N GLN A 55 -4.29 -0.93 -3.97
CA GLN A 55 -3.79 -1.63 -5.13
C GLN A 55 -2.75 -0.80 -5.88
N THR A 56 -1.67 -1.45 -6.30
CA THR A 56 -0.69 -0.92 -7.24
C THR A 56 -0.60 -1.82 -8.47
N ASP A 57 -0.05 -1.31 -9.56
CA ASP A 57 0.47 -2.14 -10.65
C ASP A 57 1.78 -2.87 -10.24
N TRP A 58 2.36 -3.64 -11.16
CA TRP A 58 3.61 -4.39 -10.94
C TRP A 58 4.88 -3.54 -10.79
N ASP A 59 4.79 -2.27 -11.20
CA ASP A 59 5.84 -1.26 -11.06
C ASP A 59 5.67 -0.40 -9.80
N GLY A 60 4.66 -0.72 -8.99
CA GLY A 60 4.37 -0.05 -7.74
C GLY A 60 3.62 1.27 -7.91
N ASN A 61 3.05 1.58 -9.07
CA ASN A 61 2.26 2.80 -9.25
C ASN A 61 0.83 2.59 -8.75
N ILE A 62 0.29 3.61 -8.08
CA ILE A 62 -1.10 3.64 -7.60
C ILE A 62 -1.93 4.39 -8.64
N SER A 63 -2.95 3.73 -9.20
CA SER A 63 -3.93 4.40 -10.07
C SER A 63 -4.78 5.39 -9.25
N LYS A 64 -5.25 6.48 -9.88
CA LYS A 64 -6.25 7.40 -9.27
C LYS A 64 -7.54 6.68 -8.89
N GLU A 65 -7.84 5.57 -9.56
CA GLU A 65 -8.99 4.68 -9.32
C GLU A 65 -8.71 3.55 -8.33
N ALA A 66 -7.51 3.48 -7.75
CA ALA A 66 -7.23 2.55 -6.65
C ALA A 66 -7.97 3.05 -5.39
N PHE A 67 -9.27 2.80 -5.38
CA PHE A 67 -10.21 3.28 -4.38
C PHE A 67 -9.80 2.75 -3.01
N ARG A 68 -9.67 3.68 -2.06
CA ARG A 68 -9.72 3.38 -0.63
C ARG A 68 -11.09 2.76 -0.35
N LYS A 69 -11.15 1.46 -0.12
CA LYS A 69 -12.32 0.83 0.46
C LYS A 69 -12.11 0.76 1.96
N ASN A 70 -12.79 1.63 2.69
CA ASN A 70 -12.97 1.43 4.12
C ASN A 70 -13.92 0.25 4.27
N PHE A 71 -13.53 -0.75 5.05
CA PHE A 71 -14.43 -1.84 5.42
C PHE A 71 -15.11 -1.46 6.75
N PRO A 72 -16.43 -1.67 6.89
CA PRO A 72 -17.13 -1.47 8.17
C PRO A 72 -16.63 -2.44 9.24
#